data_AF-A0A163K060-F1
#
_entry.id   AF-A0A163K060-F1
#
_cell.length_a   1.000
_cell.length_b   1.000
_cell.length_c   1.000
_cell.angle_alpha   90.00
_cell.angle_beta   90.00
_cell.angle_gamma   90.00
#
_symmetry.space_group_name_H-M   'P 1'
#
loop_
_entity.id
_entity.type
_entity.pdbx_description
1 polymer ?
#
loop_
_entity_poly.entity_id
_entity_poly.type
_entity_poly.pdbx_seq_one_letter_code
_entity_poly.pdbx_strand_id
1 'polypeptide(L)'
;MLSSNDNLMADPFKVEGRVDPTTDIGQQVLSQPPATRWELWTYYLYYNGNNGYNMYQFLPTLLQLMAQQSGFVPDLPTRTPCAMNGPCNVDWNGTDVSVLSVTMYATAISFGAQFLLFTTFGPLADYGRFNHYILIAATLISCAAQILPILFVADVDGHNWPGMMVLNIVAMVSYGVTLVCYSAAFPILSDNLPLVRTVFAGVSFVPWSKGPFFNNAKPMFGNTTTYYCVASLVSGAYMLVNAIPYFVCRPIGRRGPPFPAGANPLTLGWKSIYNALK
;
A
#
# COMPACT_ATOMS: atom_id res chain seq x y z
N MET A 1 27.02 -3.29 -28.22
CA MET A 1 27.33 -2.46 -27.04
C MET A 1 26.58 -1.15 -27.22
N LEU A 2 25.49 -0.95 -26.47
CA LEU A 2 24.79 0.33 -26.45
C LEU A 2 25.59 1.28 -25.54
N SER A 3 26.00 2.43 -26.09
CA SER A 3 26.72 3.51 -25.37
C SER A 3 25.91 3.93 -24.14
N SER A 4 26.56 3.94 -22.97
CA SER A 4 25.90 3.87 -21.66
C SER A 4 25.47 5.20 -21.05
N ASN A 5 25.72 6.36 -21.69
CA ASN A 5 25.48 7.66 -21.06
C ASN A 5 24.34 8.50 -21.68
N ASP A 6 23.94 8.26 -22.93
CA ASP A 6 22.90 9.08 -23.60
C ASP A 6 21.48 8.50 -23.49
N ASN A 7 21.32 7.29 -22.93
CA ASN A 7 20.09 6.50 -23.07
C ASN A 7 19.18 6.43 -21.83
N LEU A 8 19.57 7.00 -20.68
CA LEU A 8 18.71 6.98 -19.48
C LEU A 8 17.49 7.91 -19.63
N MET A 9 17.61 8.94 -20.47
CA MET A 9 16.54 9.91 -20.79
C MET A 9 15.87 9.61 -22.14
N ALA A 10 16.16 8.47 -22.76
CA ALA A 10 15.57 8.09 -24.03
C ALA A 10 14.06 7.86 -23.85
N ASP A 11 13.28 8.44 -24.77
CA ASP A 11 11.82 8.30 -24.79
C ASP A 11 11.45 6.83 -25.02
N PRO A 12 10.83 6.14 -24.04
CA PRO A 12 10.58 4.70 -24.12
C PRO A 12 9.55 4.32 -25.19
N PHE A 13 8.92 5.31 -25.84
CA PHE A 13 7.97 5.13 -26.94
C PHE A 13 8.60 5.39 -28.33
N LYS A 14 9.82 5.94 -28.40
CA LYS A 14 10.53 6.19 -29.66
C LYS A 14 11.66 5.18 -29.81
N VAL A 15 11.33 4.02 -30.39
CA VAL A 15 12.25 2.89 -30.48
C VAL A 15 12.53 2.56 -31.93
N GLU A 16 13.81 2.46 -32.27
CA GLU A 16 14.27 1.94 -33.55
C GLU A 16 14.41 0.41 -33.46
N GLY A 17 13.47 -0.32 -34.06
CA GLY A 17 13.47 -1.78 -34.08
C GLY A 17 12.07 -2.36 -34.23
N ARG A 18 11.95 -3.49 -34.93
CA ARG A 18 10.69 -4.25 -35.06
C ARG A 18 10.85 -5.60 -34.36
N VAL A 19 9.84 -5.97 -33.57
CA VAL A 19 9.74 -7.30 -32.98
C VAL A 19 9.50 -8.31 -34.10
N ASP A 20 10.34 -9.34 -34.19
CA ASP A 20 10.24 -10.39 -35.20
C ASP A 20 9.11 -11.38 -34.88
N PRO A 21 8.00 -11.40 -35.65
CA PRO A 21 6.85 -12.28 -35.39
C PRO A 21 7.13 -13.76 -35.67
N THR A 22 8.26 -14.11 -36.27
CA THR A 22 8.61 -15.50 -36.61
C THR A 22 9.22 -16.27 -35.44
N THR A 23 9.66 -15.55 -34.40
CA THR A 23 10.24 -16.16 -33.19
C THR A 23 9.17 -16.42 -32.13
N ASP A 24 9.30 -17.52 -31.37
CA ASP A 24 8.39 -17.84 -30.26
C ASP A 24 8.25 -16.66 -29.26
N ILE A 25 9.36 -15.99 -28.98
CA ILE A 25 9.42 -14.83 -28.06
C ILE A 25 8.75 -13.61 -28.69
N GLY A 26 8.98 -13.36 -29.97
CA GLY A 26 8.30 -12.27 -30.68
C GLY A 26 6.79 -12.48 -30.73
N GLN A 27 6.31 -13.72 -30.93
CA GLN A 27 4.89 -14.05 -30.82
C GLN A 27 4.36 -13.82 -29.41
N GLN A 28 5.11 -14.21 -28.38
CA GLN A 28 4.73 -13.94 -26.98
C GLN A 28 4.65 -12.44 -26.69
N VAL A 29 5.64 -11.65 -27.10
CA VAL A 29 5.64 -10.19 -26.92
C VAL A 29 4.48 -9.56 -27.69
N LEU A 30 4.20 -9.99 -28.93
CA LEU A 30 3.13 -9.47 -29.78
C LEU A 30 1.73 -9.93 -29.35
N SER A 31 1.62 -10.92 -28.46
CA SER A 31 0.33 -11.38 -27.91
C SER A 31 -0.37 -10.31 -27.05
N GLN A 32 0.38 -9.33 -26.55
CA GLN A 32 -0.13 -8.19 -25.80
C GLN A 32 0.07 -6.89 -26.59
N PRO A 33 -0.83 -5.90 -26.46
CA PRO A 33 -0.66 -4.59 -27.08
C PRO A 33 0.53 -3.82 -26.44
N PRO A 34 1.20 -2.93 -27.19
CA PRO A 34 2.17 -2.01 -26.60
C PRO A 34 1.49 -1.07 -25.61
N ALA A 35 2.16 -0.79 -24.52
CA ALA A 35 1.76 0.26 -23.61
C ALA A 35 1.71 1.60 -24.35
N THR A 36 0.75 2.44 -23.97
CA THR A 36 0.60 3.78 -24.54
C THR A 36 1.13 4.86 -23.60
N ARG A 37 1.44 6.04 -24.14
CA ARG A 37 1.80 7.21 -23.32
C ARG A 37 0.69 7.55 -22.32
N TRP A 38 -0.55 7.44 -22.77
CA TRP A 38 -1.71 7.69 -21.92
C TRP A 38 -1.78 6.71 -20.78
N GLU A 39 -1.62 5.41 -21.04
CA GLU A 39 -1.59 4.38 -20.02
C GLU A 39 -0.49 4.63 -18.97
N LEU A 40 0.71 5.02 -19.41
CA LEU A 40 1.80 5.36 -18.49
C LEU A 40 1.47 6.59 -17.63
N TRP A 41 0.97 7.67 -18.25
CA TRP A 41 0.61 8.88 -17.52
C TRP A 41 -0.57 8.68 -16.58
N THR A 42 -1.59 7.94 -16.99
CA THR A 42 -2.74 7.63 -16.14
C THR A 42 -2.35 6.69 -15.00
N TYR A 43 -1.38 5.79 -15.20
CA TYR A 43 -0.80 5.01 -14.12
C TYR A 43 -0.11 5.91 -13.07
N TYR A 44 0.68 6.90 -13.49
CA TYR A 44 1.27 7.88 -12.57
C TYR A 44 0.24 8.77 -11.86
N LEU A 45 -0.81 9.19 -12.56
CA LEU A 45 -1.91 9.93 -11.95
C LEU A 45 -2.66 9.06 -10.94
N TYR A 46 -2.89 7.78 -11.27
CA TYR A 46 -3.50 6.83 -10.36
C TYR A 46 -2.63 6.64 -9.11
N TYR A 47 -1.30 6.50 -9.25
CA TYR A 47 -0.37 6.45 -8.12
C TYR A 47 -0.58 7.61 -7.15
N ASN A 48 -0.62 8.84 -7.70
CA ASN A 48 -0.76 10.05 -6.91
C ASN A 48 -2.13 10.14 -6.22
N GLY A 49 -3.20 9.78 -6.94
CA GLY A 49 -4.55 9.70 -6.36
C GLY A 49 -4.68 8.61 -5.29
N ASN A 50 -4.00 7.49 -5.48
CA ASN A 50 -4.01 6.34 -4.58
C ASN A 50 -3.02 6.49 -3.40
N ASN A 51 -2.72 7.72 -2.96
CA ASN A 51 -1.73 8.02 -1.91
C ASN A 51 -2.11 7.54 -0.48
N GLY A 52 -3.37 7.19 -0.25
CA GLY A 52 -3.83 6.59 1.01
C GLY A 52 -3.99 7.52 2.20
N TYR A 53 -3.68 8.81 2.09
CA TYR A 53 -3.72 9.71 3.25
C TYR A 53 -5.12 9.81 3.87
N ASN A 54 -6.15 9.92 3.03
CA ASN A 54 -7.54 9.96 3.50
C ASN A 54 -7.97 8.64 4.18
N MET A 55 -7.54 7.51 3.63
CA MET A 55 -7.89 6.17 4.12
C MET A 55 -7.21 5.85 5.45
N TYR A 56 -5.91 6.14 5.57
CA TYR A 56 -5.15 5.79 6.77
C TYR A 56 -5.31 6.78 7.91
N GLN A 57 -5.55 8.07 7.61
CA GLN A 57 -5.53 9.12 8.62
C GLN A 57 -6.92 9.70 8.85
N PHE A 58 -7.54 10.29 7.83
CA PHE A 58 -8.76 11.08 8.01
C PHE A 58 -9.99 10.25 8.36
N LEU A 59 -10.23 9.14 7.66
CA LEU A 59 -11.37 8.26 7.95
C LEU A 59 -11.34 7.66 9.37
N PRO A 60 -10.22 7.08 9.84
CA PRO A 60 -10.08 6.64 11.23
C PRO A 60 -10.19 7.79 12.24
N THR A 61 -9.65 8.96 11.93
CA THR A 61 -9.76 10.15 12.80
C THR A 61 -11.20 10.63 12.91
N LEU A 62 -11.96 10.63 11.81
CA LEU A 62 -13.39 10.97 11.81
C LEU A 62 -14.20 9.96 12.63
N LEU A 63 -13.91 8.66 12.48
CA LEU A 63 -14.51 7.64 13.33
C LEU A 63 -14.20 7.90 14.81
N GLN A 64 -12.94 8.19 15.15
CA GLN A 64 -12.52 8.49 16.51
C GLN A 64 -13.25 9.72 17.07
N LEU A 65 -13.35 10.79 16.28
CA LEU A 65 -14.04 12.02 16.64
C LEU A 65 -15.51 11.75 16.95
N MET A 66 -16.22 11.05 16.05
CA MET A 66 -17.64 10.75 16.23
C MET A 66 -17.88 9.87 17.45
N ALA A 67 -17.06 8.83 17.63
CA ALA A 67 -17.12 7.99 18.81
C ALA A 67 -16.88 8.82 20.09
N GLN A 68 -15.93 9.75 20.08
CA GLN A 68 -15.66 10.63 21.21
C GLN A 68 -16.79 11.62 21.51
N GLN A 69 -17.50 12.12 20.48
CA GLN A 69 -18.68 12.96 20.64
C GLN A 69 -19.83 12.21 21.30
N SER A 70 -20.04 10.94 20.93
CA SER A 70 -21.05 10.06 21.53
C SER A 70 -20.63 9.48 22.88
N GLY A 71 -19.39 9.71 23.28
CA GLY A 71 -18.77 9.04 24.40
C GLY A 71 -19.07 9.69 25.74
N PHE A 72 -18.90 8.90 26.79
CA PHE A 72 -19.02 9.33 28.18
C PHE A 72 -17.79 8.95 29.00
N VAL A 73 -17.58 9.69 30.08
CA VAL A 73 -16.51 9.41 31.03
C VAL A 73 -16.81 8.08 31.75
N PRO A 74 -15.89 7.10 31.73
CA PRO A 74 -16.09 5.82 32.41
C PRO A 74 -16.16 6.01 33.93
N ASP A 75 -16.72 5.02 34.62
CA ASP A 75 -16.80 4.93 36.09
C ASP A 75 -17.65 6.01 36.79
N LEU A 76 -18.32 6.89 36.02
CA LEU A 76 -19.32 7.82 36.55
C LEU A 76 -20.73 7.24 36.40
N PRO A 77 -21.57 7.33 37.45
CA PRO A 77 -22.95 6.82 37.41
C PRO A 77 -23.83 7.62 36.42
N THR A 78 -23.47 8.86 36.12
CA THR A 78 -24.09 9.68 35.08
C THR A 78 -23.24 9.63 33.82
N ARG A 79 -23.84 9.27 32.67
CA ARG A 79 -23.20 9.29 31.33
C ARG A 79 -22.86 10.72 30.92
N THR A 80 -21.81 11.25 31.52
CA THR A 80 -21.35 12.62 31.36
C THR A 80 -20.47 12.69 30.12
N PRO A 81 -20.68 13.67 29.22
CA PRO A 81 -19.87 13.79 28.01
C PRO A 81 -18.36 13.85 28.29
N CYS A 82 -17.57 13.26 27.39
CA CYS A 82 -16.12 13.24 27.53
C CYS A 82 -15.47 14.62 27.38
N ALA A 83 -14.45 14.89 28.19
CA ALA A 83 -13.52 15.98 27.93
C ALA A 83 -12.51 15.61 26.82
N MET A 84 -11.88 16.60 26.18
CA MET A 84 -10.92 16.33 25.08
C MET A 84 -9.70 15.50 25.51
N ASN A 85 -9.30 15.56 26.79
CA ASN A 85 -8.11 14.91 27.33
C ASN A 85 -8.47 14.03 28.54
N GLY A 86 -9.24 12.97 28.32
CA GLY A 86 -9.63 12.03 29.37
C GLY A 86 -10.04 10.67 28.82
N PRO A 87 -10.17 9.66 29.68
CA PRO A 87 -10.72 8.38 29.28
C PRO A 87 -12.16 8.58 28.79
N CYS A 88 -12.49 7.90 27.68
CA CYS A 88 -13.77 8.07 27.02
C CYS A 88 -14.25 6.72 26.49
N ASN A 89 -15.43 6.31 26.93
CA ASN A 89 -16.07 5.08 26.49
C ASN A 89 -17.31 5.39 25.66
N VAL A 90 -17.63 4.50 24.73
CA VAL A 90 -18.90 4.49 24.00
C VAL A 90 -19.67 3.24 24.37
N ASP A 91 -20.99 3.34 24.29
CA ASP A 91 -21.87 2.19 24.38
C ASP A 91 -21.82 1.42 23.06
N TRP A 92 -21.24 0.22 23.11
CA TRP A 92 -21.24 -0.71 22.00
C TRP A 92 -22.19 -1.86 22.31
N ASN A 93 -23.46 -1.66 21.93
CA ASN A 93 -24.50 -2.66 22.10
C ASN A 93 -24.63 -3.14 23.56
N GLY A 94 -24.68 -2.18 24.49
CA GLY A 94 -24.78 -2.43 25.93
C GLY A 94 -23.46 -2.79 26.62
N THR A 95 -22.34 -2.77 25.90
CA THR A 95 -20.99 -2.93 26.48
C THR A 95 -20.22 -1.63 26.38
N ASP A 96 -19.65 -1.16 27.47
CA ASP A 96 -18.84 0.06 27.48
C ASP A 96 -17.43 -0.25 26.94
N VAL A 97 -17.06 0.40 25.84
CA VAL A 97 -15.77 0.17 25.16
C VAL A 97 -15.04 1.50 24.99
N SER A 98 -13.73 1.53 25.23
CA SER A 98 -12.96 2.76 25.02
C SER A 98 -12.98 3.19 23.55
N VAL A 99 -13.09 4.49 23.28
CA VAL A 99 -13.06 5.06 21.92
C VAL A 99 -11.82 4.62 21.15
N LEU A 100 -10.66 4.55 21.84
CA LEU A 100 -9.43 4.06 21.24
C LEU A 100 -9.58 2.59 20.80
N SER A 101 -10.13 1.73 21.64
CA SER A 101 -10.40 0.33 21.30
C SER A 101 -11.30 0.20 20.07
N VAL A 102 -12.31 1.07 19.90
CA VAL A 102 -13.17 1.07 18.70
C VAL A 102 -12.35 1.22 17.42
N THR A 103 -11.45 2.21 17.39
CA THR A 103 -10.59 2.45 16.22
C THR A 103 -9.62 1.30 15.97
N MET A 104 -9.08 0.69 17.05
CA MET A 104 -8.20 -0.47 16.95
C MET A 104 -8.95 -1.71 16.44
N TYR A 105 -10.18 -1.95 16.91
CA TYR A 105 -11.02 -3.04 16.41
C TYR A 105 -11.39 -2.84 14.95
N ALA A 106 -11.79 -1.65 14.53
CA ALA A 106 -12.06 -1.35 13.12
C ALA A 106 -10.83 -1.64 12.24
N THR A 107 -9.65 -1.24 12.71
CA THR A 107 -8.37 -1.49 12.01
C THR A 107 -8.06 -2.99 11.95
N ALA A 108 -8.18 -3.71 13.07
CA ALA A 108 -7.91 -5.15 13.15
C ALA A 108 -8.87 -5.97 12.27
N ILE A 109 -10.18 -5.64 12.28
CA ILE A 109 -11.18 -6.27 11.43
C ILE A 109 -10.85 -6.02 9.95
N SER A 110 -10.45 -4.80 9.60
CA SER A 110 -10.04 -4.45 8.23
C SER A 110 -8.84 -5.29 7.78
N PHE A 111 -7.82 -5.44 8.62
CA PHE A 111 -6.66 -6.29 8.32
C PHE A 111 -7.04 -7.77 8.20
N GLY A 112 -7.89 -8.28 9.10
CA GLY A 112 -8.38 -9.66 9.02
C GLY A 112 -9.16 -9.94 7.73
N ALA A 113 -10.05 -9.02 7.34
CA ALA A 113 -10.80 -9.11 6.10
C ALA A 113 -9.88 -9.05 4.87
N GLN A 114 -8.91 -8.13 4.85
CA GLN A 114 -7.89 -8.05 3.81
C GLN A 114 -7.06 -9.32 3.69
N PHE A 115 -6.62 -9.90 4.80
CA PHE A 115 -5.89 -11.16 4.82
C PHE A 115 -6.69 -12.28 4.12
N LEU A 116 -7.97 -12.44 4.49
CA LEU A 116 -8.83 -13.45 3.88
C LEU A 116 -9.04 -13.20 2.37
N LEU A 117 -9.32 -11.95 1.99
CA LEU A 117 -9.52 -11.56 0.60
C LEU A 117 -8.27 -11.78 -0.25
N PHE A 118 -7.10 -11.34 0.20
CA PHE A 118 -5.87 -11.42 -0.58
C PHE A 118 -5.34 -12.84 -0.69
N THR A 119 -5.49 -13.66 0.35
CA THR A 119 -5.09 -15.07 0.27
C THR A 119 -5.99 -15.88 -0.66
N THR A 120 -7.29 -15.54 -0.72
CA THR A 120 -8.26 -16.28 -1.55
C THR A 120 -8.28 -15.78 -3.00
N PHE A 121 -8.26 -14.47 -3.21
CA PHE A 121 -8.48 -13.84 -4.52
C PHE A 121 -7.26 -13.09 -5.06
N GLY A 122 -6.14 -13.02 -4.33
CA GLY A 122 -4.91 -12.37 -4.79
C GLY A 122 -4.46 -12.80 -6.20
N PRO A 123 -4.48 -14.11 -6.55
CA PRO A 123 -4.11 -14.54 -7.90
C PRO A 123 -4.96 -13.94 -9.03
N LEU A 124 -6.20 -13.52 -8.76
CA LEU A 124 -7.04 -12.87 -9.78
C LEU A 124 -6.51 -11.48 -10.19
N ALA A 125 -5.62 -10.88 -9.38
CA ALA A 125 -4.92 -9.66 -9.73
C ALA A 125 -3.79 -9.91 -10.74
N ASP A 126 -3.15 -11.08 -10.70
CA ASP A 126 -2.02 -11.39 -11.59
C ASP A 126 -2.46 -12.10 -12.88
N TYR A 127 -3.58 -12.84 -12.83
CA TYR A 127 -4.01 -13.72 -13.92
C TYR A 127 -5.33 -13.30 -14.57
N GLY A 128 -5.36 -13.41 -15.91
CA GLY A 128 -6.56 -13.19 -16.71
C GLY A 128 -6.91 -11.71 -16.87
N ARG A 129 -8.20 -11.44 -17.13
CA ARG A 129 -8.70 -10.07 -17.36
C ARG A 129 -9.33 -9.44 -16.11
N PHE A 130 -9.31 -10.15 -14.98
CA PHE A 130 -10.05 -9.77 -13.78
C PHE A 130 -9.44 -8.57 -13.05
N ASN A 131 -8.11 -8.39 -13.08
CA ASN A 131 -7.42 -7.26 -12.44
C ASN A 131 -8.08 -5.92 -12.78
N HIS A 132 -8.28 -5.63 -14.07
CA HIS A 132 -8.85 -4.35 -14.50
C HIS A 132 -10.24 -4.07 -13.89
N TYR A 133 -11.11 -5.08 -13.87
CA TYR A 133 -12.46 -4.93 -13.31
C TYR A 133 -12.46 -4.80 -11.79
N ILE A 134 -11.61 -5.59 -11.10
CA ILE A 134 -11.45 -5.53 -9.65
C ILE A 134 -10.91 -4.15 -9.25
N LEU A 135 -9.89 -3.66 -9.95
CA LEU A 135 -9.28 -2.36 -9.70
C LEU A 135 -10.29 -1.22 -9.88
N ILE A 136 -11.10 -1.25 -10.96
CA ILE A 136 -12.17 -0.26 -11.15
C ILE A 136 -13.17 -0.30 -10.00
N ALA A 137 -13.71 -1.48 -9.67
CA ALA A 137 -14.72 -1.62 -8.63
C ALA A 137 -14.19 -1.15 -7.26
N ALA A 138 -13.00 -1.60 -6.86
CA ALA A 138 -12.36 -1.19 -5.61
C ALA A 138 -12.03 0.31 -5.59
N THR A 139 -11.66 0.90 -6.73
CA THR A 139 -11.42 2.36 -6.83
C THR A 139 -12.72 3.13 -6.62
N LEU A 140 -13.82 2.72 -7.27
CA LEU A 140 -15.12 3.38 -7.12
C LEU A 140 -15.65 3.31 -5.69
N ILE A 141 -15.53 2.15 -5.04
CA ILE A 141 -15.89 1.99 -3.62
C ILE A 141 -15.02 2.90 -2.74
N SER A 142 -13.71 2.93 -2.98
CA SER A 142 -12.78 3.79 -2.23
C SER A 142 -13.10 5.27 -2.42
N CYS A 143 -13.42 5.72 -3.64
CA CYS A 143 -13.83 7.10 -3.92
C CYS A 143 -15.15 7.45 -3.22
N ALA A 144 -16.15 6.56 -3.31
CA ALA A 144 -17.43 6.76 -2.62
C ALA A 144 -17.23 6.87 -1.10
N ALA A 145 -16.38 6.02 -0.52
CA ALA A 145 -16.09 6.04 0.91
C ALA A 145 -15.41 7.32 1.41
N GLN A 146 -14.83 8.13 0.52
CA GLN A 146 -14.30 9.46 0.89
C GLN A 146 -15.40 10.53 0.98
N ILE A 147 -16.52 10.34 0.27
CA ILE A 147 -17.62 11.30 0.18
C ILE A 147 -18.69 10.98 1.21
N LEU A 148 -18.99 9.70 1.39
CA LEU A 148 -20.04 9.20 2.28
C LEU A 148 -19.91 9.58 3.78
N PRO A 149 -18.74 9.96 4.36
CA PRO A 149 -18.69 10.42 5.75
C PRO A 149 -19.62 11.60 6.03
N ILE A 150 -19.95 12.42 5.02
CA ILE A 150 -20.91 13.53 5.15
C ILE A 150 -22.30 13.08 5.63
N LEU A 151 -22.68 11.84 5.35
CA LEU A 151 -23.97 11.27 5.78
C LEU A 151 -24.02 11.02 7.29
N PHE A 152 -22.86 10.87 7.93
CA PHE A 152 -22.74 10.50 9.34
C PHE A 152 -22.35 11.69 10.21
N VAL A 153 -21.46 12.57 9.71
CA VAL A 153 -20.88 13.69 10.47
C VAL A 153 -21.88 14.82 10.78
N ALA A 154 -23.04 14.87 10.12
CA ALA A 154 -24.08 15.85 10.42
C ALA A 154 -24.71 15.69 11.82
N ASP A 155 -24.55 14.52 12.43
CA ASP A 155 -24.97 14.24 13.79
C ASP A 155 -23.97 14.81 14.80
N VAL A 156 -24.36 15.93 15.42
CA VAL A 156 -23.53 16.69 16.37
C VAL A 156 -23.18 15.86 17.61
N ASP A 157 -24.06 14.94 18.00
CA ASP A 157 -23.90 14.08 19.16
C ASP A 157 -23.13 12.78 18.83
N GLY A 158 -22.83 12.53 17.56
CA GLY A 158 -21.97 11.43 17.12
C GLY A 158 -22.57 10.02 17.24
N HIS A 159 -23.88 9.87 17.49
CA HIS A 159 -24.56 8.56 17.58
C HIS A 159 -24.37 7.69 16.34
N ASN A 160 -24.16 8.30 15.18
CA ASN A 160 -23.90 7.62 13.92
C ASN A 160 -22.49 7.01 13.77
N TRP A 161 -21.65 7.02 14.83
CA TRP A 161 -20.31 6.42 14.80
C TRP A 161 -20.26 4.94 14.37
N PRO A 162 -21.26 4.05 14.63
CA PRO A 162 -21.21 2.68 14.14
C PRO A 162 -21.31 2.60 12.61
N GLY A 163 -22.11 3.49 12.00
CA GLY A 163 -22.20 3.62 10.54
C GLY A 163 -20.87 4.08 9.95
N MET A 164 -20.24 5.06 10.61
CA MET A 164 -18.89 5.52 10.25
C MET A 164 -17.84 4.41 10.40
N MET A 165 -17.98 3.53 11.42
CA MET A 165 -17.08 2.40 11.64
C MET A 165 -17.17 1.40 10.48
N VAL A 166 -18.39 1.03 10.07
CA VAL A 166 -18.61 0.14 8.92
C VAL A 166 -18.04 0.76 7.65
N LEU A 167 -18.30 2.06 7.41
CA LEU A 167 -17.74 2.77 6.27
C LEU A 167 -16.21 2.73 6.28
N ASN A 168 -15.58 3.00 7.43
CA ASN A 168 -14.13 2.96 7.59
C ASN A 168 -13.55 1.58 7.28
N ILE A 169 -14.20 0.49 7.73
CA ILE A 169 -13.76 -0.87 7.42
C ILE A 169 -13.85 -1.15 5.92
N VAL A 170 -14.99 -0.84 5.29
CA VAL A 170 -15.18 -1.04 3.83
C VAL A 170 -14.15 -0.22 3.04
N ALA A 171 -13.91 1.02 3.45
CA ALA A 171 -12.92 1.89 2.83
C ALA A 171 -11.51 1.31 2.90
N MET A 172 -11.09 0.87 4.09
CA MET A 172 -9.76 0.30 4.33
C MET A 172 -9.54 -1.00 3.56
N VAL A 173 -10.55 -1.88 3.54
CA VAL A 173 -10.50 -3.14 2.77
C VAL A 173 -10.40 -2.85 1.28
N SER A 174 -11.28 -1.99 0.76
CA SER A 174 -11.31 -1.62 -0.66
C SER A 174 -10.02 -0.94 -1.10
N TYR A 175 -9.47 -0.05 -0.27
CA TYR A 175 -8.19 0.60 -0.53
C TYR A 175 -7.01 -0.39 -0.50
N GLY A 176 -7.04 -1.38 0.38
CA GLY A 176 -6.06 -2.48 0.32
C GLY A 176 -6.11 -3.22 -1.02
N VAL A 177 -7.31 -3.50 -1.54
CA VAL A 177 -7.49 -4.12 -2.87
C VAL A 177 -6.93 -3.23 -3.97
N THR A 178 -7.15 -1.90 -3.93
CA THR A 178 -6.58 -1.00 -4.94
C THR A 178 -5.05 -1.07 -4.93
N LEU A 179 -4.41 -1.07 -3.75
CA LEU A 179 -2.95 -1.17 -3.64
C LEU A 179 -2.40 -2.45 -4.24
N VAL A 180 -3.00 -3.60 -3.94
CA VAL A 180 -2.54 -4.91 -4.45
C VAL A 180 -2.71 -4.99 -5.97
N CYS A 181 -3.91 -4.70 -6.49
CA CYS A 181 -4.19 -4.80 -7.92
C CYS A 181 -3.41 -3.77 -8.76
N TYR A 182 -3.26 -2.54 -8.25
CA TYR A 182 -2.44 -1.50 -8.88
C TYR A 182 -0.96 -1.88 -8.92
N SER A 183 -0.43 -2.48 -7.84
CA SER A 183 0.95 -2.96 -7.80
C SER A 183 1.16 -4.12 -8.77
N ALA A 184 0.19 -5.04 -8.87
CA ALA A 184 0.21 -6.14 -9.84
C ALA A 184 0.12 -5.67 -11.30
N ALA A 185 -0.46 -4.49 -11.57
CA ALA A 185 -0.50 -3.92 -12.92
C ALA A 185 0.87 -3.36 -13.38
N PHE A 186 1.77 -3.03 -12.44
CA PHE A 186 3.06 -2.40 -12.78
C PHE A 186 3.94 -3.25 -13.69
N PRO A 187 4.21 -4.53 -13.40
CA PRO A 187 5.08 -5.35 -14.25
C PRO A 187 4.52 -5.48 -15.66
N ILE A 188 3.21 -5.65 -15.80
CA ILE A 188 2.53 -5.76 -17.10
C ILE A 188 2.70 -4.46 -17.90
N LEU A 189 2.52 -3.29 -17.28
CA LEU A 189 2.76 -2.00 -17.93
C LEU A 189 4.23 -1.85 -18.36
N SER A 190 5.16 -2.17 -17.46
CA SER A 190 6.60 -2.08 -17.70
C SER A 190 7.04 -2.99 -18.84
N ASP A 191 6.62 -4.25 -18.84
CA ASP A 191 6.96 -5.25 -19.86
C ASP A 191 6.42 -4.86 -21.24
N ASN A 192 5.28 -4.16 -21.29
CA ASN A 192 4.66 -3.72 -22.52
C ASN A 192 5.13 -2.34 -23.02
N LEU A 193 6.04 -1.66 -22.33
CA LEU A 193 6.66 -0.43 -22.87
C LEU A 193 7.37 -0.74 -24.19
N PRO A 194 7.22 0.09 -25.25
CA PRO A 194 7.81 -0.21 -26.56
C PRO A 194 9.32 -0.49 -26.50
N LEU A 195 10.07 0.26 -25.68
CA LEU A 195 11.50 0.05 -25.48
C LEU A 195 11.79 -1.33 -24.90
N VAL A 196 11.05 -1.71 -23.86
CA VAL A 196 11.22 -2.96 -23.13
C VAL A 196 10.86 -4.15 -24.03
N ARG A 197 9.79 -4.03 -24.83
CA ARG A 197 9.38 -5.05 -25.81
C ARG A 197 10.45 -5.30 -26.88
N THR A 198 11.05 -4.24 -27.42
CA THR A 198 12.13 -4.37 -28.42
C THR A 198 13.40 -4.94 -27.79
N VAL A 199 13.71 -4.56 -26.56
CA VAL A 199 14.83 -5.14 -25.79
C VAL A 199 14.57 -6.62 -25.51
N PHE A 200 13.39 -7.04 -25.09
CA PHE A 200 13.09 -8.46 -24.89
C PHE A 200 13.14 -9.25 -26.20
N ALA A 201 12.65 -8.68 -27.30
CA ALA A 201 12.77 -9.33 -28.60
C ALA A 201 14.23 -9.41 -29.09
N GLY A 202 15.07 -8.40 -28.82
CA GLY A 202 16.44 -8.29 -29.35
C GLY A 202 17.58 -8.78 -28.43
N VAL A 203 17.41 -8.73 -27.12
CA VAL A 203 18.43 -9.15 -26.12
C VAL A 203 18.27 -10.62 -25.73
N SER A 204 17.12 -11.23 -26.04
CA SER A 204 16.97 -12.71 -25.98
C SER A 204 17.98 -13.46 -26.85
N PHE A 205 18.65 -12.77 -27.79
CA PHE A 205 19.73 -13.32 -28.60
C PHE A 205 21.12 -13.27 -27.94
N VAL A 206 21.24 -12.76 -26.71
CA VAL A 206 22.46 -12.93 -25.90
C VAL A 206 22.27 -14.17 -25.03
N PRO A 207 22.82 -15.34 -25.41
CA PRO A 207 22.72 -16.53 -24.58
C PRO A 207 23.39 -16.26 -23.24
N TRP A 208 22.59 -16.14 -22.18
CA TRP A 208 23.11 -16.17 -20.82
C TRP A 208 23.49 -17.61 -20.53
N SER A 209 24.71 -18.01 -20.88
CA SER A 209 25.14 -19.42 -20.90
C SER A 209 25.62 -19.93 -19.54
N LYS A 210 25.75 -19.06 -18.54
CA LYS A 210 26.32 -19.39 -17.23
C LYS A 210 25.51 -18.78 -16.09
N GLY A 211 24.66 -19.59 -15.47
CA GLY A 211 24.01 -19.30 -14.20
C GLY A 211 23.13 -20.47 -13.76
N PRO A 212 22.92 -20.69 -12.45
CA PRO A 212 21.88 -21.60 -12.01
C PRO A 212 20.51 -20.99 -12.39
N PHE A 213 19.80 -21.68 -13.28
CA PHE A 213 18.41 -21.36 -13.61
C PHE A 213 17.49 -22.17 -12.69
N PHE A 214 16.35 -21.60 -12.30
CA PHE A 214 15.36 -22.35 -11.55
C PHE A 214 14.87 -23.56 -12.39
N ASN A 215 14.87 -24.76 -11.80
CA ASN A 215 14.33 -25.99 -12.40
C ASN A 215 14.85 -26.37 -13.80
N ASN A 216 16.13 -26.12 -14.13
CA ASN A 216 16.68 -26.35 -15.47
C ASN A 216 15.89 -25.66 -16.60
N ALA A 217 15.13 -24.61 -16.28
CA ALA A 217 14.33 -23.88 -17.25
C ALA A 217 15.22 -23.14 -18.26
N LYS A 218 14.65 -22.82 -19.43
CA LYS A 218 15.35 -22.11 -20.51
C LYS A 218 16.01 -20.83 -19.96
N PRO A 219 17.22 -20.49 -20.45
CA PRO A 219 17.92 -19.26 -20.08
C PRO A 219 17.13 -18.05 -20.56
N MET A 220 16.29 -17.50 -19.68
CA MET A 220 15.47 -16.32 -19.93
C MET A 220 15.81 -15.24 -18.92
N PHE A 221 15.75 -13.98 -19.35
CA PHE A 221 15.93 -12.83 -18.46
C PHE A 221 14.88 -12.86 -17.34
N GLY A 222 15.31 -12.61 -16.09
CA GLY A 222 14.45 -12.70 -14.90
C GLY A 222 14.33 -14.09 -14.25
N ASN A 223 14.77 -15.16 -14.91
CA ASN A 223 14.69 -16.55 -14.41
C ASN A 223 15.99 -17.05 -13.74
N THR A 224 16.73 -16.14 -13.10
CA THR A 224 17.93 -16.48 -12.32
C THR A 224 17.89 -15.78 -10.97
N THR A 225 18.30 -16.49 -9.91
CA THR A 225 18.43 -15.94 -8.55
C THR A 225 19.23 -14.64 -8.55
N THR A 226 20.23 -14.54 -9.43
CA THR A 226 21.07 -13.35 -9.60
C THR A 226 20.24 -12.08 -9.89
N TYR A 227 19.18 -12.17 -10.69
CA TYR A 227 18.32 -11.02 -11.00
C TYR A 227 17.61 -10.51 -9.74
N TYR A 228 17.03 -11.41 -8.95
CA TYR A 228 16.39 -11.04 -7.67
C TYR A 228 17.39 -10.50 -6.65
N CYS A 229 18.62 -11.05 -6.61
CA CYS A 229 19.69 -10.50 -5.77
C CYS A 229 20.09 -9.10 -6.20
N VAL A 230 20.25 -8.85 -7.51
CA VAL A 230 20.55 -7.52 -8.05
C VAL A 230 19.41 -6.54 -7.77
N ALA A 231 18.15 -6.92 -8.02
CA ALA A 231 17.00 -6.08 -7.73
C ALA A 231 16.89 -5.75 -6.23
N SER A 232 17.13 -6.73 -5.35
CA SER A 232 17.16 -6.53 -3.90
C SER A 232 18.28 -5.60 -3.47
N LEU A 233 19.48 -5.74 -4.06
CA LEU A 233 20.62 -4.85 -3.81
C LEU A 233 20.33 -3.43 -4.28
N VAL A 234 19.73 -3.26 -5.46
CA VAL A 234 19.37 -1.94 -6.00
C VAL A 234 18.29 -1.29 -5.15
N SER A 235 17.27 -2.03 -4.72
CA SER A 235 16.23 -1.53 -3.80
C SER A 235 16.82 -1.13 -2.45
N GLY A 236 17.67 -1.97 -1.86
CA GLY A 236 18.38 -1.68 -0.62
C GLY A 236 19.29 -0.45 -0.75
N ALA A 237 20.03 -0.33 -1.86
CA ALA A 237 20.87 0.82 -2.15
C ALA A 237 20.04 2.09 -2.38
N TYR A 238 18.92 2.01 -3.08
CA TYR A 238 17.99 3.13 -3.26
C TYR A 238 17.46 3.63 -1.91
N MET A 239 17.01 2.72 -1.04
CA MET A 239 16.60 3.08 0.31
C MET A 239 17.75 3.71 1.09
N LEU A 240 18.94 3.13 1.02
CA LEU A 240 20.13 3.64 1.72
C LEU A 240 20.49 5.06 1.26
N VAL A 241 20.56 5.31 -0.06
CA VAL A 241 20.90 6.62 -0.64
C VAL A 241 19.86 7.67 -0.29
N ASN A 242 18.57 7.32 -0.26
CA ASN A 242 17.50 8.29 0.00
C ASN A 242 17.22 8.48 1.51
N ALA A 243 17.44 7.46 2.34
CA ALA A 243 17.18 7.53 3.78
C ALA A 243 18.37 8.13 4.56
N ILE A 244 19.61 7.84 4.17
CA ILE A 244 20.81 8.33 4.89
C ILE A 244 20.87 9.86 5.01
N PRO A 245 20.60 10.65 3.95
CA PRO A 245 20.65 12.11 4.04
C PRO A 245 19.81 12.68 5.18
N TYR A 246 18.63 12.10 5.46
CA TYR A 246 17.80 12.51 6.59
C TYR A 246 18.51 12.31 7.94
N PHE A 247 19.18 11.17 8.13
CA PHE A 247 19.88 10.85 9.38
C PHE A 247 21.18 11.64 9.56
N VAL A 248 21.85 11.99 8.46
CA VAL A 248 23.11 12.77 8.47
C VAL A 248 22.84 14.27 8.64
N CYS A 249 21.81 14.81 7.98
CA CYS A 249 21.48 16.24 8.04
C CYS A 249 20.62 16.61 9.25
N ARG A 250 20.07 15.61 9.96
CA ARG A 250 19.39 15.77 11.24
C ARG A 250 20.33 16.46 12.25
N PRO A 251 19.92 17.56 12.90
CA PRO A 251 20.68 18.16 13.99
C PRO A 251 20.81 17.18 15.17
N ILE A 252 22.06 16.90 15.59
CA ILE A 252 22.42 15.93 16.63
C ILE A 252 21.86 16.30 18.03
N GLY A 253 21.39 17.54 18.21
CA GLY A 253 20.86 18.05 19.48
C GLY A 253 19.37 17.81 19.74
N ARG A 254 18.60 17.23 18.81
CA ARG A 254 17.18 16.95 19.06
C ARG A 254 17.04 15.78 20.05
N ARG A 255 16.63 16.10 21.28
CA ARG A 255 16.38 15.12 22.35
C ARG A 255 14.89 15.07 22.66
N GLY A 256 14.36 13.86 22.85
CA GLY A 256 13.06 13.67 23.49
C GLY A 256 13.13 14.01 24.99
N PRO A 257 12.00 13.91 25.71
CA PRO A 257 11.99 14.04 27.17
C PRO A 257 13.00 13.10 27.83
N PRO A 258 13.60 13.50 28.96
CA PRO A 258 14.52 12.62 29.69
C PRO A 258 13.80 11.34 30.14
N PHE A 259 14.52 10.23 30.14
CA PHE A 259 13.99 8.98 30.68
C PHE A 259 13.61 9.18 32.17
N PRO A 260 12.52 8.55 32.65
CA PRO A 260 12.15 8.60 34.07
C PRO A 260 13.32 8.16 34.96
N ALA A 261 13.49 8.81 36.11
CA ALA A 261 14.58 8.51 37.04
C ALA A 261 14.54 7.02 37.45
N GLY A 262 15.65 6.32 37.24
CA GLY A 262 15.78 4.88 37.55
C GLY A 262 15.18 3.92 36.51
N ALA A 263 14.64 4.42 35.39
CA ALA A 263 14.15 3.57 34.31
C ALA A 263 15.31 3.04 33.45
N ASN A 264 15.32 1.73 33.19
CA ASN A 264 16.23 1.12 32.23
C ASN A 264 15.63 1.23 30.80
N PRO A 265 16.31 1.88 29.85
CA PRO A 265 15.80 2.13 28.49
C PRO A 265 15.36 0.87 27.73
N LEU A 266 16.05 -0.26 27.95
CA LEU A 266 15.75 -1.52 27.27
C LEU A 266 14.51 -2.24 27.82
N THR A 267 14.11 -1.88 29.04
CA THR A 267 12.99 -2.55 29.74
C THR A 267 11.79 -1.64 29.94
N LEU A 268 11.94 -0.32 29.77
CA LEU A 268 10.85 0.64 30.02
C LEU A 268 9.64 0.37 29.13
N GLY A 269 9.86 0.06 27.85
CA GLY A 269 8.77 -0.30 26.93
C GLY A 269 8.01 -1.55 27.38
N TRP A 270 8.74 -2.61 27.73
CA TRP A 270 8.14 -3.85 28.23
C TRP A 270 7.41 -3.69 29.57
N LYS A 271 7.95 -2.88 30.48
CA LYS A 271 7.30 -2.53 31.75
C LYS A 271 6.02 -1.72 31.52
N SER A 272 6.02 -0.81 30.55
CA SER A 272 4.82 -0.05 30.15
C SER A 272 3.73 -0.95 29.59
N ILE A 273 4.11 -1.94 28.77
CA ILE A 273 3.19 -2.96 28.23
C ILE A 273 2.64 -3.83 29.35
N TYR A 274 3.50 -4.34 30.24
CA TYR A 274 3.10 -5.16 31.37
C TYR A 274 2.13 -4.44 32.32
N ASN A 275 2.42 -3.17 32.66
CA ASN A 275 1.56 -2.35 33.49
C ASN A 275 0.23 -1.97 32.81
N ALA A 276 0.19 -1.92 31.48
CA ALA A 276 -1.05 -1.70 30.74
C ALA A 276 -1.93 -2.96 30.62
N LEU A 277 -1.34 -4.14 30.82
CA LEU A 277 -2.02 -5.45 30.79
C LEU A 277 -2.47 -5.94 32.17
N LYS A 278 -1.99 -5.29 33.24
CA LYS A 278 -2.36 -5.58 34.63
C LYS A 278 -3.50 -4.65 35.07
#